data_AF-A0A4Q3JXU6-F1
#
_entry.id   AF-A0A4Q3JXU6-F1
#
_cell.length_a   1.000
_cell.length_b   1.000
_cell.length_c   1.000
_cell.angle_alpha   90.00
_cell.angle_beta   90.00
_cell.angle_gamma   90.00
#
_symmetry.space_group_name_H-M   'P 1'
#
loop_
_entity.id
_entity.type
_entity.pdbx_description
1 polymer ?
#
loop_
_entity_poly.entity_id
_entity_poly.type
_entity_poly.pdbx_seq_one_letter_code
_entity_poly.pdbx_strand_id
1 'polypeptide(L)' 'MYVPEVFAERDPARLRDFLDAHPLATLIGGGDPPALAHVPLRLD' A
#
# COMPACT_ATOMS: atom_id res chain seq x y z
N MET A 1 -8.59 1.77 -6.57
CA MET A 1 -7.70 2.95 -6.71
C MET A 1 -7.09 2.89 -8.11
N TYR A 2 -7.25 3.93 -8.92
CA TYR A 2 -6.61 3.97 -10.24
C TYR A 2 -5.13 4.31 -10.08
N VAL A 3 -4.26 3.55 -10.75
CA VAL A 3 -2.81 3.82 -10.81
C VAL A 3 -2.44 4.03 -12.29
N PRO A 4 -1.98 5.23 -12.69
CA PRO A 4 -1.53 5.47 -14.06
C PRO A 4 -0.38 4.53 -14.45
N GLU A 5 -0.33 4.07 -15.71
CA GLU A 5 0.66 3.08 -16.16
C GLU A 5 2.11 3.50 -15.93
N VAL A 6 2.43 4.79 -16.08
CA VAL A 6 3.78 5.32 -15.87
C VAL A 6 4.27 5.19 -14.42
N PHE A 7 3.36 4.96 -13.48
CA PHE A 7 3.66 4.74 -12.06
C PHE A 7 3.39 3.30 -11.61
N ALA A 8 2.90 2.43 -12.51
CA ALA A 8 2.60 1.05 -12.19
C ALA A 8 3.91 0.24 -12.12
N GLU A 9 4.30 -0.15 -10.91
CA GLU A 9 5.33 -1.17 -10.72
C GLU A 9 4.69 -2.56 -10.79
N ARG A 10 5.27 -3.46 -11.59
CA ARG A 10 4.75 -4.82 -11.83
C ARG A 10 5.73 -5.91 -11.39
N ASP A 11 6.97 -5.55 -11.08
CA ASP A 11 7.95 -6.49 -10.57
C ASP A 11 7.67 -6.83 -9.10
N PRO A 12 7.29 -8.09 -8.79
CA PRO A 12 6.96 -8.48 -7.42
C PRO A 12 8.15 -8.38 -6.46
N ALA A 13 9.40 -8.54 -6.94
CA ALA A 13 10.58 -8.43 -6.10
C ALA A 13 10.78 -6.97 -5.66
N ARG A 14 10.69 -6.02 -6.59
CA ARG A 14 10.80 -4.58 -6.28
C ARG A 14 9.67 -4.09 -5.40
N LEU A 15 8.47 -4.62 -5.58
CA LEU A 15 7.34 -4.35 -4.69
C LEU A 15 7.61 -4.88 -3.28
N ARG A 16 8.13 -6.11 -3.14
CA ARG A 16 8.47 -6.67 -1.83
C ARG A 16 9.54 -5.84 -1.13
N ASP A 17 10.63 -5.50 -1.82
CA ASP A 17 11.70 -4.66 -1.29
C ASP A 17 11.17 -3.30 -0.80
N PHE A 18 10.26 -2.68 -1.57
CA PHE A 18 9.62 -1.43 -1.18
C PHE A 18 8.79 -1.58 0.11
N LEU A 19 7.99 -2.64 0.22
CA LEU A 19 7.13 -2.87 1.38
C LEU A 19 7.95 -3.19 2.64
N ASP A 20 9.03 -3.96 2.50
CA ASP A 20 9.94 -4.27 3.60
C ASP A 20 10.70 -3.01 4.10
N ALA A 21 11.02 -2.08 3.20
CA ALA A 21 11.63 -0.79 3.56
C ALA A 21 10.66 0.20 4.23
N HIS A 22 9.35 0.03 4.07
CA HIS A 22 8.32 0.93 4.58
C HIS A 22 7.28 0.17 5.44
N PRO A 23 7.61 -0.16 6.70
CA PRO A 23 6.82 -1.06 7.55
C PRO A 23 5.55 -0.42 8.14
N LEU A 24 5.11 0.73 7.63
CA LEU A 24 3.90 1.43 8.04
C LEU A 24 3.00 1.66 6.81
N ALA A 25 1.72 1.33 6.94
CA ALA A 25 0.73 1.53 5.90
C ALA A 25 -0.46 2.35 6.41
N THR A 26 -1.11 3.03 5.46
CA THR A 26 -2.41 3.68 5.69
C THR A 26 -3.52 2.75 5.21
N LEU A 27 -4.33 2.26 6.13
CA LEU A 27 -5.54 1.51 5.84
C LEU A 27 -6.68 2.49 5.57
N ILE A 28 -7.33 2.34 4.41
CA ILE A 28 -8.49 3.14 4.01
C ILE A 28 -9.70 2.20 3.98
N GLY A 29 -10.64 2.39 4.90
CA GLY A 29 -11.90 1.68 4.96
C GLY A 29 -12.98 2.35 4.12
N GLY A 30 -13.85 1.55 3.49
CA GLY A 30 -15.04 2.07 2.81
C GLY A 30 -16.04 2.68 3.80
N GLY A 31 -16.71 3.75 3.39
CA GLY A 31 -17.68 4.49 4.21
C GLY A 31 -17.82 5.92 3.71
N ASP A 32 -18.83 6.64 4.23
CA ASP A 32 -18.99 8.08 4.04
C ASP A 32 -19.18 8.77 5.41
N PRO A 33 -18.12 9.40 5.98
CA PRO A 33 -16.78 9.56 5.41
C PRO A 33 -15.96 8.25 5.48
N PRO A 34 -14.90 8.11 4.66
CA PRO A 34 -14.01 6.97 4.73
C PRO A 34 -13.26 6.93 6.07
N ALA A 35 -13.09 5.73 6.61
CA ALA A 35 -12.28 5.52 7.81
C ALA A 35 -10.79 5.41 7.45
N LEU A 36 -9.93 6.02 8.26
CA LEU A 36 -8.48 6.02 8.07
C LEU A 36 -7.78 5.49 9.32
N ALA A 37 -6.81 4.60 9.14
CA ALA A 37 -5.94 4.14 10.22
C ALA A 37 -4.50 3.95 9.71
N HIS A 38 -3.51 4.22 10.57
CA HIS A 38 -2.11 3.91 10.29
C HIS A 38 -1.75 2.62 11.05
N VAL A 39 -1.26 1.62 10.33
CA VAL A 39 -1.00 0.29 10.88
C VAL A 39 0.38 -0.20 10.47
N PRO A 40 1.05 -1.02 11.29
CA PRO A 40 2.23 -1.77 10.84
C PRO A 40 1.86 -2.67 9.66
N LEU A 41 2.67 -2.63 8.60
CA LEU A 41 2.54 -3.52 7.46
C LEU A 41 3.54 -4.66 7.60
N ARG A 42 3.03 -5.89 7.70
CA ARG A 42 3.83 -7.12 7.68
C ARG A 42 3.25 -8.06 6.65
N LEU A 43 4.12 -8.58 5.80
CA LEU A 43 3.78 -9.58 4.80
C LEU A 43 4.49 -10.86 5.20
N ASP A 44 3.72 -11.93 5.38
CA ASP A 44 4.26 -13.27 5.63
C ASP A 44 4.96 -13.85 4.39
#